data_AF-A0A6G1Q4S1-F1
#
_entry.id   AF-A0A6G1Q4S1-F1
#
_cell.length_a   1.000
_cell.length_b   1.000
_cell.length_c   1.000
_cell.angle_alpha   90.00
_cell.angle_beta   90.00
_cell.angle_gamma   90.00
#
_symmetry.space_group_name_H-M   'P 1'
#
loop_
_entity.id
_entity.type
_entity.pdbx_description
1 polymer ?
#
loop_
_entity_poly.entity_id
_entity_poly.type
_entity_poly.pdbx_seq_one_letter_code
_entity_poly.pdbx_strand_id
1 'polypeptide(L)'
;MNQLINTVSSAGYNSEVWIGLYNQINWRWSDGYTGNGAGYRNWKTAANQPDFDSADQFFVSIGSDGQWWDDYSFVKHPFICYRETVRKQVVRLMMKLEDSSVDLNDPAVKADLLKQFQDRLKDNGLSDVTLKWREQPDGKVFHKNQKKN
;
A
#
# COMPACT_ATOMS: atom_id res chain seq x y z
N MET A 1 14.40 -11.17 -36.91
CA MET A 1 15.84 -11.50 -37.05
C MET A 1 16.42 -11.08 -38.40
N ASN A 2 15.83 -11.46 -39.54
CA ASN A 2 16.40 -11.23 -40.88
C ASN A 2 16.73 -9.75 -41.21
N GLN A 3 15.91 -8.80 -40.76
CA GLN A 3 16.20 -7.37 -40.96
C GLN A 3 17.46 -6.91 -40.22
N LEU A 4 17.68 -7.41 -38.99
CA LEU A 4 18.87 -7.08 -38.21
C LEU A 4 20.13 -7.65 -38.88
N ILE A 5 20.07 -8.92 -39.30
CA ILE A 5 21.17 -9.61 -39.99
C ILE A 5 21.55 -8.85 -41.27
N ASN A 6 20.58 -8.55 -42.12
CA ASN A 6 20.82 -7.84 -43.38
C ASN A 6 21.42 -6.43 -43.15
N THR A 7 20.96 -5.73 -42.11
CA THR A 7 21.47 -4.38 -41.77
C THR A 7 22.93 -4.45 -41.33
N VAL A 8 23.27 -5.38 -40.43
CA VAL A 8 24.65 -5.58 -39.93
C VAL A 8 25.58 -5.97 -41.08
N SER A 9 25.17 -6.92 -41.93
CA SER A 9 25.95 -7.33 -43.10
C SER A 9 26.11 -6.22 -44.14
N SER A 10 25.07 -5.41 -44.40
CA SER A 10 25.17 -4.27 -45.31
C SER A 10 26.09 -3.16 -44.80
N ALA A 11 26.28 -3.07 -43.49
CA ALA A 11 27.20 -2.13 -42.85
C ALA A 11 28.67 -2.63 -42.83
N GLY A 12 28.94 -3.80 -43.45
CA GLY A 12 30.28 -4.37 -43.58
C GLY A 12 30.76 -5.18 -42.37
N TYR A 13 29.87 -5.46 -41.41
CA TYR A 13 30.18 -6.32 -40.27
C TYR A 13 29.80 -7.76 -40.60
N ASN A 14 30.82 -8.63 -40.66
CA ASN A 14 30.66 -10.07 -40.94
C ASN A 14 31.05 -10.95 -39.74
N SER A 15 31.22 -10.35 -38.56
CA SER A 15 31.57 -11.01 -37.30
C SER A 15 30.50 -10.73 -36.25
N GLU A 16 30.63 -11.36 -35.07
CA GLU A 16 29.79 -11.03 -33.91
C GLU A 16 29.85 -9.54 -33.59
N VAL A 17 28.68 -8.94 -33.41
CA VAL A 17 28.53 -7.53 -33.02
C VAL A 17 27.70 -7.46 -31.75
N TRP A 18 28.15 -6.66 -30.80
CA TRP A 18 27.35 -6.33 -29.63
C TRP A 18 26.24 -5.36 -30.03
N ILE A 19 25.01 -5.73 -29.72
CA ILE A 19 23.88 -4.81 -29.78
C ILE A 19 23.61 -4.27 -28.38
N GLY A 20 23.29 -2.98 -28.25
CA GLY A 20 22.97 -2.35 -26.97
C GLY A 20 21.59 -2.73 -26.41
N LEU A 21 21.16 -3.98 -26.61
CA LEU A 21 19.90 -4.47 -26.06
C LEU A 21 20.09 -4.66 -24.55
N TYR A 22 19.34 -3.89 -23.76
CA TYR A 22 19.27 -4.04 -22.31
C TYR A 22 17.80 -4.09 -21.88
N ASN A 23 17.53 -4.84 -20.82
CA ASN A 23 16.22 -4.85 -20.18
C ASN A 23 16.35 -4.19 -18.81
N GLN A 24 15.47 -3.24 -18.51
CA GLN A 24 15.37 -2.66 -17.17
C GLN A 24 14.08 -3.14 -16.52
N ILE A 25 14.20 -4.00 -15.52
CA ILE A 25 13.06 -4.51 -14.77
C ILE A 25 12.72 -3.55 -13.63
N ASN A 26 11.48 -3.07 -13.66
CA ASN A 26 10.98 -2.15 -12.66
C ASN A 26 10.30 -2.91 -11.52
N TRP A 27 11.10 -3.33 -10.54
CA TRP A 27 10.65 -4.03 -9.34
C TRP A 27 9.71 -3.16 -8.48
N ARG A 28 8.53 -3.67 -8.16
CA ARG A 28 7.50 -2.98 -7.36
C ARG A 28 7.05 -3.85 -6.18
N TRP A 29 6.67 -3.21 -5.09
CA TRP A 29 6.00 -3.89 -3.98
C TRP A 29 4.58 -4.31 -4.39
N SER A 30 4.13 -5.46 -3.91
CA SER A 30 2.84 -6.06 -4.29
C SER A 30 1.63 -5.25 -3.82
N ASP A 31 1.79 -4.41 -2.81
CA ASP A 31 0.77 -3.47 -2.32
C ASP A 31 0.79 -2.13 -3.08
N GLY A 32 1.78 -1.91 -3.95
CA GLY A 32 1.97 -0.67 -4.68
C GLY A 32 2.69 0.43 -3.88
N TYR A 33 3.36 0.13 -2.77
CA TYR A 33 4.08 1.14 -1.99
C TYR A 33 5.17 1.85 -2.82
N THR A 34 5.10 3.18 -2.85
CA THR A 34 6.03 4.07 -3.59
C THR A 34 6.66 5.15 -2.71
N GLY A 35 6.45 5.08 -1.40
CA GLY A 35 6.96 6.06 -0.44
C GLY A 35 8.45 5.94 -0.15
N ASN A 36 8.89 6.60 0.92
CA ASN A 36 10.29 6.55 1.35
C ASN A 36 10.71 5.11 1.65
N GLY A 37 11.90 4.72 1.16
CA GLY A 37 12.41 3.34 1.28
C GLY A 37 11.86 2.36 0.23
N ALA A 38 10.88 2.74 -0.60
CA ALA A 38 10.34 1.84 -1.64
C ALA A 38 11.41 1.36 -2.65
N GLY A 39 12.51 2.10 -2.80
CA GLY A 39 13.66 1.74 -3.64
C GLY A 39 14.71 0.85 -2.98
N TYR A 40 14.58 0.49 -1.70
CA TYR A 40 15.55 -0.36 -1.02
C TYR A 40 15.59 -1.76 -1.65
N ARG A 41 16.79 -2.25 -1.96
CA ARG A 41 17.02 -3.60 -2.51
C ARG A 41 18.20 -4.24 -1.79
N ASN A 42 18.05 -5.48 -1.33
CA ASN A 42 19.12 -6.26 -0.70
C ASN A 42 19.44 -7.53 -1.50
N TRP A 43 19.72 -7.37 -2.78
CA TRP A 43 20.01 -8.50 -3.66
C TRP A 43 21.25 -9.27 -3.22
N LYS A 44 21.24 -10.59 -3.44
CA LYS A 44 22.35 -11.48 -3.14
C LYS A 44 23.49 -11.31 -4.14
N THR A 45 24.40 -10.39 -3.83
CA THR A 45 25.55 -10.06 -4.67
C THR A 45 26.48 -11.25 -4.93
N ALA A 46 26.66 -12.14 -3.95
CA ALA A 46 27.50 -13.34 -4.09
C ALA A 46 27.02 -14.32 -5.18
N ALA A 47 25.76 -14.20 -5.61
CA ALA A 47 25.15 -14.99 -6.68
C ALA A 47 24.70 -14.14 -7.87
N ASN A 48 25.16 -12.88 -7.98
CA ASN A 48 24.80 -11.95 -9.05
C ASN A 48 23.28 -11.74 -9.24
N GLN A 49 22.53 -11.76 -8.15
CA GLN A 49 21.08 -11.61 -8.17
C GLN A 49 20.64 -10.14 -8.39
N PRO A 50 19.47 -9.89 -9.01
CA PRO A 50 18.64 -10.86 -9.72
C PRO A 50 19.33 -11.28 -11.03
N ASP A 51 19.36 -12.58 -11.31
CA ASP A 51 20.10 -13.15 -12.45
C ASP A 51 19.23 -13.44 -13.67
N PHE A 52 17.91 -13.55 -13.49
CA PHE A 52 16.96 -13.83 -14.57
C PHE A 52 17.39 -15.02 -15.44
N ASP A 53 17.82 -16.10 -14.80
CA ASP A 53 18.21 -17.36 -15.45
C ASP A 53 17.08 -17.90 -16.37
N SER A 54 15.82 -17.58 -16.04
CA SER A 54 14.66 -17.83 -16.89
C SER A 54 13.73 -16.62 -17.01
N ALA A 55 13.00 -16.56 -18.12
CA ALA A 55 12.08 -15.47 -18.47
C ALA A 55 10.83 -15.36 -17.55
N ASP A 56 10.69 -16.24 -16.55
CA ASP A 56 9.54 -16.31 -15.64
C ASP A 56 9.92 -16.08 -14.16
N GLN A 57 11.15 -15.67 -13.88
CA GLN A 57 11.62 -15.30 -12.55
C GLN A 57 11.29 -13.83 -12.22
N PHE A 58 10.01 -13.54 -11.98
CA PHE A 58 9.54 -12.19 -11.63
C PHE A 58 9.08 -12.05 -10.17
N PHE A 59 9.29 -13.09 -9.35
CA PHE A 59 8.99 -13.06 -7.93
C PHE A 59 10.27 -12.89 -7.12
N VAL A 60 10.16 -12.42 -5.88
CA VAL A 60 11.33 -12.20 -5.02
C VAL A 60 11.21 -13.07 -3.77
N SER A 61 12.26 -13.81 -3.49
CA SER A 61 12.43 -14.62 -2.30
C SER A 61 13.51 -14.01 -1.39
N ILE A 62 13.45 -14.31 -0.10
CA ILE A 62 14.40 -13.83 0.91
C ILE A 62 15.01 -14.99 1.70
N GLY A 63 16.32 -14.94 1.88
CA GLY A 63 17.09 -15.93 2.62
C GLY A 63 17.16 -15.64 4.11
N SER A 64 17.69 -16.59 4.88
CA SER A 64 17.98 -16.40 6.30
C SER A 64 19.07 -15.36 6.56
N ASP A 65 19.90 -15.06 5.56
CA ASP A 65 20.88 -13.97 5.53
C ASP A 65 20.24 -12.59 5.22
N GLY A 66 18.93 -12.55 4.97
CA GLY A 66 18.19 -11.36 4.59
C GLY A 66 18.42 -10.91 3.16
N GLN A 67 19.21 -11.65 2.35
CA GLN A 67 19.49 -11.33 0.96
C GLN A 67 18.43 -11.90 0.02
N TRP A 68 18.25 -11.25 -1.12
CA TRP A 68 17.13 -11.51 -2.03
C TRP A 68 17.61 -12.16 -3.33
N TRP A 69 16.74 -12.96 -3.95
CA TRP A 69 16.92 -13.50 -5.31
C TRP A 69 15.59 -13.45 -6.07
N ASP A 70 15.67 -13.38 -7.40
CA ASP A 70 14.50 -13.58 -8.24
C ASP A 70 14.18 -15.06 -8.35
N ASP A 71 12.88 -15.37 -8.34
CA ASP A 71 12.38 -16.73 -8.21
C ASP A 71 11.17 -16.94 -9.10
N TYR A 72 10.88 -18.20 -9.36
CA TYR A 72 9.79 -18.63 -10.20
C TYR A 72 8.44 -18.45 -9.48
N SER A 73 7.42 -18.04 -10.23
CA SER A 73 6.06 -17.85 -9.72
C SER A 73 5.41 -19.12 -9.14
N PHE A 74 5.84 -20.30 -9.57
CA PHE A 74 5.25 -21.59 -9.19
C PHE A 74 5.94 -22.26 -8.00
N VAL A 75 7.08 -21.72 -7.54
CA VAL A 75 7.78 -22.29 -6.38
C VAL A 75 7.03 -21.89 -5.11
N LYS A 76 6.71 -22.89 -4.29
CA LYS A 76 5.93 -22.70 -3.07
C LYS A 76 6.86 -22.46 -1.89
N HIS A 77 6.87 -21.22 -1.40
CA HIS A 77 7.63 -20.82 -0.21
C HIS A 77 6.70 -20.38 0.93
N PRO A 78 7.14 -20.49 2.20
CA PRO A 78 6.59 -19.65 3.27
C PRO A 78 6.72 -18.17 2.89
N PHE A 79 5.77 -17.35 3.32
CA PHE A 79 5.73 -15.93 2.96
C PHE A 79 5.55 -15.04 4.19
N ILE A 80 5.98 -13.79 4.03
CA ILE A 80 5.86 -12.76 5.07
C ILE A 80 4.66 -11.89 4.75
N CYS A 81 3.71 -11.80 5.68
CA CYS A 81 2.64 -10.81 5.65
C CYS A 81 3.07 -9.59 6.45
N TYR A 82 2.70 -8.42 5.96
CA TYR A 82 2.68 -7.22 6.78
C TYR A 82 1.32 -6.56 6.69
N ARG A 83 0.95 -5.84 7.75
CA ARG A 83 -0.25 -5.03 7.80
C ARG A 83 0.06 -3.83 8.66
N GLU A 84 -0.30 -2.65 8.19
CA GLU A 84 -0.25 -1.47 9.05
C GLU A 84 -1.12 -1.70 10.28
N THR A 85 -0.53 -1.49 11.46
CA THR A 85 -1.24 -1.61 12.72
C THR A 85 -2.14 -0.39 12.90
N VAL A 86 -3.38 -0.49 12.41
CA VAL A 86 -4.38 0.55 12.65
C VAL A 86 -4.80 0.52 14.12
N ARG A 87 -4.37 1.52 14.90
CA ARG A 87 -4.88 1.72 16.27
C ARG A 87 -6.32 2.23 16.20
N LYS A 88 -7.27 1.37 16.60
CA LYS A 88 -8.68 1.75 16.74
C LYS A 88 -8.94 2.22 18.16
N GLN A 89 -9.22 3.51 18.33
CA GLN A 89 -9.65 4.06 19.61
C GLN A 89 -11.13 4.47 19.53
N VAL A 90 -11.86 4.24 20.62
CA VAL A 90 -13.28 4.57 20.72
C VAL A 90 -13.41 5.65 21.78
N VAL A 91 -13.90 6.81 21.36
CA VAL A 91 -14.16 7.94 22.26
C VAL A 91 -15.66 8.07 22.44
N ARG A 92 -16.10 8.20 23.69
CA ARG A 92 -17.50 8.53 24.01
C ARG A 92 -17.59 10.02 24.25
N LEU A 93 -18.46 10.68 23.50
CA LEU A 93 -18.69 12.12 23.59
C LEU A 93 -20.08 12.36 24.17
N MET A 94 -20.18 13.33 25.07
CA MET A 94 -21.45 13.83 25.58
C MET A 94 -21.66 15.23 25.03
N MET A 95 -22.77 15.43 24.34
CA MET A 95 -23.12 16.72 23.74
C MET A 95 -24.30 17.30 24.49
N LYS A 96 -24.24 18.61 24.77
CA LYS A 96 -25.37 19.37 25.30
C LYS A 96 -26.00 20.13 24.14
N LEU A 97 -27.26 19.83 23.85
CA LEU A 97 -28.03 20.55 22.84
C LEU A 97 -28.72 21.75 23.50
N GLU A 98 -28.64 22.91 22.84
CA GLU A 98 -29.44 24.09 23.23
C GLU A 98 -30.88 23.95 22.69
N ASP A 99 -31.01 23.51 21.45
CA ASP A 99 -32.29 23.20 20.84
C ASP A 99 -32.54 21.67 20.84
N SER A 100 -33.57 21.26 21.59
CA SER A 100 -33.97 19.86 21.73
C SER A 100 -34.65 19.26 20.50
N SER A 101 -35.01 20.09 19.51
CA SER A 101 -35.63 19.68 18.25
C SER A 101 -34.63 19.10 17.24
N VAL A 102 -33.33 19.37 17.41
CA VAL A 102 -32.28 18.86 16.53
C VAL A 102 -32.11 17.36 16.71
N ASP A 103 -32.31 16.60 15.63
CA ASP A 103 -32.01 15.17 15.61
C ASP A 103 -30.54 14.92 15.23
N LEU A 104 -29.73 14.55 16.22
CA LEU A 104 -28.33 14.18 16.01
C LEU A 104 -28.16 12.91 15.17
N ASN A 105 -29.21 12.09 15.01
CA ASN A 105 -29.14 10.91 14.16
C ASN A 105 -29.44 11.20 12.68
N ASP A 106 -29.82 12.44 12.33
CA ASP A 106 -29.98 12.88 10.95
C ASP A 106 -28.66 12.71 10.16
N PRO A 107 -28.68 12.15 8.93
CA PRO A 107 -27.47 11.91 8.15
C PRO A 107 -26.64 13.17 7.86
N ALA A 108 -27.27 14.31 7.59
CA ALA A 108 -26.58 15.57 7.31
C ALA A 108 -25.92 16.09 8.59
N VAL A 109 -26.62 16.06 9.72
CA VAL A 109 -26.06 16.46 11.03
C VAL A 109 -24.89 15.56 11.42
N LYS A 110 -24.99 14.24 11.23
CA LYS A 110 -23.89 13.29 11.46
C LYS A 110 -22.67 13.62 10.60
N ALA A 111 -22.87 13.93 9.33
CA ALA A 111 -21.78 14.26 8.41
C ALA A 111 -21.07 15.55 8.81
N ASP A 112 -21.84 16.60 9.15
CA ASP A 112 -21.29 17.88 9.57
C ASP A 112 -20.52 17.78 10.89
N LEU A 113 -21.05 17.06 11.88
CA LEU A 113 -20.36 16.82 13.14
C LEU A 113 -19.07 16.00 12.94
N LEU A 114 -19.12 14.95 12.12
CA LEU A 114 -17.94 14.13 11.83
C LEU A 114 -16.85 14.98 11.17
N LYS A 115 -17.23 15.86 10.25
CA LYS A 115 -16.32 16.81 9.59
C LYS A 115 -15.71 17.79 10.60
N GLN A 116 -16.52 18.39 11.46
CA GLN A 116 -16.03 19.29 12.51
C GLN A 116 -15.02 18.61 13.45
N PHE A 117 -15.24 17.34 13.81
CA PHE A 117 -14.27 16.59 14.61
C PHE A 117 -12.99 16.29 13.85
N GLN A 118 -13.07 15.94 12.56
CA GLN A 118 -11.89 15.73 11.72
C GLN A 118 -11.06 17.01 11.61
N ASP A 119 -11.70 18.15 11.36
CA ASP A 119 -11.01 19.43 11.21
C ASP A 119 -10.33 19.85 12.52
N ARG A 120 -11.01 19.73 13.66
CA ARG A 120 -10.39 20.00 14.97
C ARG A 120 -9.20 19.11 15.29
N LEU A 121 -9.23 17.83 14.92
CA LEU A 121 -8.08 16.93 15.13
C LEU A 121 -6.89 17.37 14.28
N LYS A 122 -7.13 17.76 13.03
CA LYS A 122 -6.08 18.31 12.15
C LYS A 122 -5.46 19.58 12.72
N ASP A 123 -6.27 20.50 13.21
CA ASP A 123 -5.80 21.75 13.84
C ASP A 123 -4.93 21.49 15.08
N ASN A 124 -5.13 20.34 15.75
CA ASN A 124 -4.34 19.89 16.90
C ASN A 124 -3.17 18.95 16.51
N GLY A 125 -2.82 18.87 15.23
CA GLY A 125 -1.65 18.13 14.74
C GLY A 125 -1.88 16.64 14.45
N LEU A 126 -3.13 16.18 14.42
CA LEU A 126 -3.49 14.78 14.11
C LEU A 126 -4.12 14.69 12.71
N SER A 127 -3.28 14.67 11.67
CA SER A 127 -3.72 14.62 10.27
C SER A 127 -4.06 13.22 9.75
N ASP A 128 -3.43 12.18 10.29
CA ASP A 128 -3.50 10.81 9.74
C ASP A 128 -4.57 9.96 10.43
N VAL A 129 -5.69 10.58 10.81
CA VAL A 129 -6.78 9.93 11.54
C VAL A 129 -8.03 9.84 10.67
N THR A 130 -8.56 8.63 10.51
CA THR A 130 -9.88 8.40 9.90
C THR A 130 -10.95 8.25 10.99
N LEU A 131 -11.88 9.19 11.05
CA LEU A 131 -13.05 9.10 11.95
C LEU A 131 -14.23 8.42 11.27
N LYS A 132 -14.95 7.58 12.03
CA LYS A 132 -16.22 6.97 11.63
C LYS A 132 -17.15 6.89 12.83
N TRP A 133 -18.45 7.07 12.59
CA TRP A 133 -19.46 6.80 13.60
C TRP A 133 -19.54 5.31 13.91
N ARG A 134 -19.80 4.98 15.18
CA ARG A 134 -20.10 3.62 15.61
C ARG A 134 -21.60 3.50 15.85
N GLU A 135 -22.27 2.84 14.92
CA GLU A 135 -23.68 2.47 15.09
C GLU A 135 -23.82 1.37 16.15
N GLN A 136 -24.84 1.52 16.98
CA GLN A 136 -25.27 0.50 17.94
C GLN A 136 -26.24 -0.48 17.26
N PRO A 137 -26.57 -1.62 17.90
CA PRO A 137 -27.49 -2.61 17.33
C PRO A 137 -28.89 -2.08 16.95
N ASP A 138 -29.29 -0.93 17.50
CA ASP A 138 -30.55 -0.24 17.18
C ASP A 138 -30.45 0.68 15.93
N GLY A 139 -29.30 0.69 15.25
CA GLY A 139 -29.02 1.53 14.09
C GLY A 139 -28.72 3.00 14.44
N LYS A 140 -28.69 3.36 15.73
CA LYS A 140 -28.43 4.74 16.18
C LYS A 140 -27.00 4.92 16.66
N VAL A 141 -26.52 6.16 16.58
CA VAL A 141 -25.20 6.57 17.07
C VAL A 141 -25.35 7.38 18.35
N PHE A 142 -26.34 8.27 18.39
CA PHE A 142 -26.60 9.15 19.52
C PHE A 142 -27.82 8.70 20.30
N HIS A 143 -27.65 8.60 21.62
CA HIS A 143 -28.68 8.23 22.57
C HIS A 143 -28.84 9.35 23.59
N LYS A 144 -30.08 9.75 23.88
CA LYS A 144 -30.35 10.70 24.96
C LYS A 144 -30.01 10.02 26.29
N ASN A 145 -29.26 10.71 27.15
CA ASN A 145 -29.01 10.23 28.51
C ASN A 145 -30.35 10.06 29.24
N GLN A 146 -30.70 8.81 29.55
CA GLN A 146 -31.77 8.55 30.51
C GLN A 146 -31.17 8.73 31.90
N LYS A 147 -31.68 9.69 32.68
CA LYS A 147 -31.40 9.72 34.12
C LYS A 147 -31.93 8.40 34.68
N LYS A 148 -31.05 7.57 35.24
CA LYS A 148 -31.48 6.47 36.11
C LYS A 148 -32.09 7.13 37.35
N ASN A 149 -33.39 6.95 37.53
CA ASN A 149 -34.06 7.23 38.80
C ASN A 149 -33.65 6.18 39.83
#